data_AF-A0A956MPV5-F1
#
_entry.id   AF-A0A956MPV5-F1
#
_cell.length_a   1.000
_cell.length_b   1.000
_cell.length_c   1.000
_cell.angle_alpha   90.00
_cell.angle_beta   90.00
_cell.angle_gamma   90.00
#
_symmetry.space_group_name_H-M   'P 1'
#
loop_
_entity.id
_entity.type
_entity.pdbx_description
1 polymer ?
#
loop_
_entity_poly.entity_id
_entity_poly.type
_entity_poly.pdbx_seq_one_letter_code
_entity_poly.pdbx_strand_id
1 'polypeptide(L)'
;MNALLYILLAIAIVVGGYLLIRYLKQQAEARKKKEATESHKALAKEIHDLLYSVNAALEDGEDPSREEVAKLAADPFSRFFLYGALNSFGKAKHFPEKYFTHEASAESQLVYYLKHVHVLGSEPDDIELVEKYAHKQGDNAFDYFIFKFKVNAPHADADKGWMQAVVGPFAEKAHPYGRALATHSFKVSPTEKTSKEHVEYAHANQYPVLTDIEKKILQLT
;
A
#
# COMPACT_ATOMS: atom_id res chain seq x y z
N MET A 1 38.87 -48.47 8.40
CA MET A 1 37.60 -47.73 8.60
C MET A 1 36.72 -47.99 7.38
N ASN A 2 35.46 -48.35 7.57
CA ASN A 2 34.63 -48.96 6.50
C ASN A 2 34.10 -47.88 5.54
N ALA A 3 34.27 -48.05 4.22
CA ALA A 3 33.82 -47.08 3.20
C ALA A 3 32.31 -46.74 3.33
N LEU A 4 31.51 -47.73 3.75
CA LEU A 4 30.09 -47.56 4.03
C LEU A 4 29.81 -46.52 5.14
N LEU A 5 30.65 -46.46 6.18
CA LEU A 5 30.49 -45.52 7.28
C LEU A 5 30.68 -44.07 6.81
N TYR A 6 31.65 -43.83 5.92
CA TYR A 6 31.87 -42.51 5.33
C TYR A 6 30.73 -42.05 4.43
N ILE A 7 30.17 -42.98 3.64
CA ILE A 7 29.01 -42.68 2.78
C ILE A 7 27.80 -42.31 3.65
N LEU A 8 27.53 -43.07 4.72
CA LEU A 8 26.43 -42.77 5.65
C LEU A 8 26.63 -41.43 6.37
N LEU A 9 27.86 -41.12 6.80
CA LEU A 9 28.18 -39.83 7.42
C LEU A 9 27.96 -38.67 6.45
N ALA A 10 28.40 -38.82 5.20
CA ALA A 10 28.22 -37.80 4.16
C ALA A 10 26.73 -37.53 3.88
N ILE A 11 25.91 -38.59 3.78
CA ILE A 11 24.45 -38.45 3.62
C ILE A 11 23.83 -37.74 4.83
N ALA A 12 24.21 -38.11 6.05
CA ALA A 12 23.69 -37.47 7.27
C ALA A 12 24.01 -35.97 7.32
N ILE A 13 25.22 -35.57 6.90
CA ILE A 13 25.63 -34.16 6.83
C ILE A 13 24.81 -33.40 5.78
N VAL A 14 24.62 -33.98 4.59
CA VAL A 14 23.84 -33.34 3.51
C VAL A 14 22.37 -33.17 3.93
N VAL A 15 21.76 -34.22 4.48
CA VAL A 15 20.37 -34.18 4.95
C VAL A 15 20.22 -33.22 6.13
N GLY A 16 21.12 -33.29 7.12
CA GLY A 16 21.11 -32.40 8.27
C GLY A 16 21.29 -30.93 7.89
N GLY A 17 22.21 -30.63 6.96
CA GLY A 17 22.40 -29.30 6.42
C GLY A 17 21.18 -28.78 5.67
N TYR A 18 20.55 -29.61 4.84
CA TYR A 18 19.31 -29.25 4.14
C TYR A 18 18.16 -28.94 5.11
N LEU A 19 17.95 -29.80 6.12
CA LEU A 19 16.91 -29.59 7.13
C LEU A 19 17.17 -28.33 7.96
N LEU A 20 18.42 -28.05 8.32
CA LEU A 20 18.78 -26.82 9.02
C LEU A 20 18.48 -25.58 8.17
N ILE A 21 18.85 -25.57 6.90
CA ILE A 21 18.54 -24.46 5.98
C ILE A 21 17.02 -24.26 5.88
N ARG A 22 16.25 -25.35 5.73
CA ARG A 22 14.79 -25.29 5.67
C ARG A 22 14.19 -24.72 6.95
N TYR A 23 14.69 -25.16 8.11
CA TYR A 23 14.25 -24.67 9.42
C TYR A 23 14.53 -23.18 9.61
N LEU A 24 15.74 -22.72 9.24
CA LEU A 24 16.11 -21.31 9.32
C LEU A 24 15.25 -20.43 8.40
N LYS A 25 14.95 -20.89 7.19
CA LYS A 25 14.03 -20.19 6.28
C LYS A 25 12.63 -20.07 6.87
N GLN A 26 12.09 -21.16 7.42
CA GLN A 26 10.77 -21.15 8.06
C GLN A 26 10.71 -20.22 9.28
N GLN A 27 11.75 -20.20 10.11
CA GLN A 27 11.88 -19.27 11.23
C GLN A 27 11.89 -17.81 10.76
N ALA A 28 12.64 -17.50 9.70
CA ALA A 28 12.71 -16.15 9.14
C ALA A 28 11.34 -15.69 8.59
N GLU A 29 10.62 -16.57 7.88
CA GLU A 29 9.27 -16.29 7.38
C GLU A 29 8.26 -16.06 8.51
N ALA A 30 8.31 -16.89 9.56
CA ALA A 30 7.44 -16.74 10.73
C ALA A 30 7.68 -15.41 11.45
N ARG A 31 8.95 -14.98 11.58
CA ARG A 31 9.30 -13.67 12.15
C ARG A 31 8.76 -12.52 11.31
N LYS A 32 8.98 -12.55 9.99
CA LYS A 32 8.46 -11.53 9.07
C LYS A 32 6.93 -11.42 9.14
N LYS A 33 6.24 -12.55 9.23
CA LYS A 33 4.77 -12.59 9.35
C LYS A 33 4.29 -12.01 10.68
N LYS A 34 4.97 -12.32 11.78
CA LYS A 34 4.67 -11.77 13.11
C LYS A 34 4.85 -10.25 13.12
N GLU A 35 5.98 -9.77 12.63
CA GLU A 35 6.30 -8.34 12.52
C GLU A 35 5.27 -7.60 11.65
N ALA A 36 4.91 -8.15 10.48
CA ALA A 36 3.86 -7.58 9.63
C ALA A 36 2.52 -7.49 10.37
N THR A 37 2.16 -8.51 11.16
CA THR A 37 0.91 -8.54 11.92
C THR A 37 0.90 -7.48 13.02
N GLU A 38 2.02 -7.33 13.74
CA GLU A 38 2.17 -6.33 14.80
C GLU A 38 2.14 -4.90 14.22
N SER A 39 2.85 -4.67 13.12
CA SER A 39 2.81 -3.40 12.37
C SER A 39 1.40 -3.07 11.87
N HIS A 40 0.68 -4.04 11.31
CA HIS A 40 -0.70 -3.84 10.85
C HIS A 40 -1.64 -3.46 12.01
N LYS A 41 -1.51 -4.11 13.17
CA LYS A 41 -2.28 -3.77 14.37
C LYS A 41 -1.95 -2.36 14.88
N ALA A 42 -0.67 -1.98 14.87
CA ALA A 42 -0.25 -0.65 15.28
C ALA A 42 -0.83 0.43 14.35
N LEU A 43 -0.78 0.21 13.04
CA LEU A 43 -1.32 1.12 12.03
C LEU A 43 -2.85 1.25 12.13
N ALA A 44 -3.54 0.13 12.37
CA ALA A 44 -5.00 0.14 12.60
C ALA A 44 -5.37 0.94 13.86
N LYS A 45 -4.57 0.82 14.93
CA LYS A 45 -4.74 1.60 16.15
C LYS A 45 -4.50 3.08 15.90
N GLU A 46 -3.45 3.43 15.15
CA GLU A 46 -3.14 4.81 14.78
C GLU A 46 -4.30 5.47 14.01
N ILE A 47 -4.84 4.78 13.00
CA ILE A 47 -6.00 5.25 12.22
C ILE A 47 -7.23 5.40 13.12
N HIS A 48 -7.47 4.43 14.01
CA HIS A 48 -8.57 4.50 14.96
C HIS A 48 -8.46 5.74 15.86
N ASP A 49 -7.29 5.94 16.48
CA ASP A 49 -7.07 7.06 17.40
C ASP A 49 -7.19 8.41 16.67
N LEU A 50 -6.69 8.47 15.44
CA LEU A 50 -6.72 9.67 14.60
C LEU A 50 -8.13 10.06 14.17
N LEU A 51 -9.02 9.09 13.98
CA LEU A 51 -10.43 9.32 13.62
C LEU A 51 -11.39 9.26 14.81
N TYR A 52 -10.89 9.07 16.04
CA TYR A 52 -11.72 8.75 17.19
C TYR A 52 -12.85 9.76 17.43
N SER A 53 -12.53 11.04 17.47
CA SER A 53 -13.46 12.15 17.65
C SER A 53 -14.51 12.24 16.54
N VAL A 54 -14.08 12.11 15.29
CA VAL A 54 -14.98 12.10 14.12
C VAL A 54 -15.94 10.92 14.19
N ASN A 55 -15.41 9.72 14.49
CA ASN A 55 -16.24 8.51 14.59
C ASN A 55 -17.23 8.61 15.75
N ALA A 56 -16.80 9.10 16.92
CA ALA A 56 -17.70 9.29 18.06
C ALA A 56 -18.88 10.20 17.72
N ALA A 57 -18.61 11.36 17.09
CA ALA A 57 -19.68 12.27 16.64
C ALA A 57 -20.63 11.60 15.63
N LEU A 58 -20.08 10.85 14.66
CA LEU A 58 -20.87 10.14 13.66
C LEU A 58 -21.73 9.01 14.27
N GLU A 59 -21.20 8.29 15.25
CA GLU A 59 -21.91 7.22 16.00
C GLU A 59 -23.07 7.78 16.81
N ASP A 60 -22.91 8.98 17.39
CA ASP A 60 -23.98 9.71 18.09
C ASP A 60 -24.98 10.38 17.12
N GLY A 61 -24.77 10.26 15.80
CA GLY A 61 -25.62 10.85 14.76
C GLY A 61 -25.38 12.34 14.52
N GLU A 62 -24.36 12.92 15.17
CA GLU A 62 -23.98 14.32 15.06
C GLU A 62 -23.16 14.60 13.79
N ASP A 63 -22.99 15.89 13.48
CA ASP A 63 -22.06 16.31 12.43
C ASP A 63 -20.68 16.54 13.07
N PRO A 64 -19.60 15.97 12.49
CA PRO A 64 -18.26 16.16 13.03
C PRO A 64 -17.79 17.62 12.87
N SER A 65 -16.85 18.02 13.73
CA SER A 65 -16.27 19.37 13.68
C SER A 65 -15.67 19.67 12.30
N ARG A 66 -16.06 20.79 11.70
CA ARG A 66 -15.55 21.23 10.38
C ARG A 66 -14.05 21.47 10.40
N GLU A 67 -13.52 22.00 11.51
CA GLU A 67 -12.09 22.26 11.67
C GLU A 67 -11.30 20.95 11.70
N GLU A 68 -11.82 19.97 12.44
CA GLU A 68 -11.20 18.66 12.55
C GLU A 68 -11.24 17.89 11.23
N VAL A 69 -12.39 17.87 10.55
CA VAL A 69 -12.52 17.32 9.20
C VAL A 69 -11.55 17.99 8.23
N ALA A 70 -11.41 19.32 8.28
CA ALA A 70 -10.48 20.03 7.42
C ALA A 70 -9.01 19.67 7.70
N LYS A 71 -8.64 19.50 8.98
CA LYS A 71 -7.30 19.07 9.40
C LYS A 71 -6.99 17.67 8.92
N LEU A 72 -7.89 16.72 9.16
CA LEU A 72 -7.73 15.32 8.76
C LEU A 72 -7.80 15.12 7.23
N ALA A 73 -8.55 15.95 6.51
CA ALA A 73 -8.55 15.89 5.05
C ALA A 73 -7.26 16.47 4.44
N ALA A 74 -6.62 17.41 5.14
CA ALA A 74 -5.36 18.01 4.70
C ALA A 74 -4.19 17.03 4.81
N ASP A 75 -4.14 16.23 5.87
CA ASP A 75 -3.16 15.17 6.04
C ASP A 75 -3.37 14.03 5.02
N PRO A 76 -2.39 13.77 4.12
CA PRO A 76 -2.45 12.65 3.20
C PRO A 76 -2.68 11.31 3.88
N PHE A 77 -2.11 11.05 5.07
CA PHE A 77 -2.25 9.74 5.69
C PHE A 77 -3.70 9.44 6.10
N SER A 78 -4.40 10.41 6.68
CA SER A 78 -5.76 10.20 7.18
C SER A 78 -6.88 10.33 6.16
N ARG A 79 -6.62 11.04 5.06
CA ARG A 79 -7.64 11.49 4.12
C ARG A 79 -8.55 10.39 3.57
N PHE A 80 -7.99 9.25 3.14
CA PHE A 80 -8.76 8.11 2.62
C PHE A 80 -9.69 7.51 3.68
N PHE A 81 -9.19 7.36 4.91
CA PHE A 81 -9.97 6.80 6.01
C PHE A 81 -11.06 7.76 6.49
N LEU A 82 -10.77 9.06 6.56
CA LEU A 82 -11.76 10.09 6.87
C LEU A 82 -12.92 10.06 5.87
N TYR A 83 -12.62 10.02 4.57
CA TYR A 83 -13.67 9.90 3.56
C TYR A 83 -14.49 8.63 3.78
N GLY A 84 -13.82 7.49 4.00
CA GLY A 84 -14.48 6.21 4.27
C GLY A 84 -15.47 6.29 5.44
N ALA A 85 -15.05 6.87 6.56
CA ALA A 85 -15.88 7.06 7.74
C ALA A 85 -17.08 7.99 7.46
N LEU A 86 -16.85 9.17 6.87
CA LEU A 86 -17.94 10.08 6.52
C LEU A 86 -18.94 9.43 5.56
N ASN A 87 -18.45 8.70 4.57
CA ASN A 87 -19.27 8.03 3.57
C ASN A 87 -20.10 6.88 4.17
N SER A 88 -19.55 6.09 5.10
CA SER A 88 -20.29 5.00 5.75
C SER A 88 -21.47 5.47 6.59
N PHE A 89 -21.42 6.70 7.11
CA PHE A 89 -22.52 7.35 7.84
C PHE A 89 -23.39 8.27 6.95
N GLY A 90 -23.18 8.30 5.63
CA GLY A 90 -23.94 9.15 4.71
C GLY A 90 -23.64 10.66 4.84
N LYS A 91 -22.50 11.01 5.43
CA LYS A 91 -22.03 12.37 5.72
C LYS A 91 -20.88 12.81 4.81
N ALA A 92 -20.69 12.16 3.65
CA ALA A 92 -19.63 12.49 2.68
C ALA A 92 -19.63 13.97 2.24
N LYS A 93 -20.80 14.65 2.29
CA LYS A 93 -20.93 16.10 2.04
C LYS A 93 -20.07 17.00 2.94
N HIS A 94 -19.60 16.49 4.09
CA HIS A 94 -18.72 17.23 5.00
C HIS A 94 -17.25 17.16 4.55
N PHE A 95 -16.91 16.23 3.65
CA PHE A 95 -15.55 16.08 3.15
C PHE A 95 -15.17 17.28 2.27
N PRO A 96 -13.98 17.90 2.44
CA PRO A 96 -13.64 19.11 1.69
C PRO A 96 -13.46 18.85 0.19
N GLU A 97 -14.16 19.63 -0.64
CA GLU A 97 -14.18 19.50 -2.11
C GLU A 97 -12.77 19.57 -2.73
N LYS A 98 -11.88 20.42 -2.20
CA LYS A 98 -10.49 20.52 -2.68
C LYS A 98 -9.69 19.21 -2.62
N TYR A 99 -10.09 18.28 -1.76
CA TYR A 99 -9.46 16.97 -1.63
C TYR A 99 -10.29 15.86 -2.26
N PHE A 100 -11.44 16.19 -2.85
CA PHE A 100 -12.34 15.23 -3.48
C PHE A 100 -11.92 14.92 -4.93
N THR A 101 -10.69 14.45 -5.10
CA THR A 101 -10.11 14.12 -6.41
C THR A 101 -9.43 12.74 -6.38
N HIS A 102 -9.24 12.13 -7.56
CA HIS A 102 -8.54 10.85 -7.66
C HIS A 102 -7.08 10.97 -7.22
N GLU A 103 -6.41 12.08 -7.53
CA GLU A 103 -5.03 12.36 -7.16
C GLU A 103 -4.85 12.38 -5.64
N ALA A 104 -5.73 13.11 -4.93
CA ALA A 104 -5.67 13.22 -3.48
C ALA A 104 -5.97 11.88 -2.79
N SER A 105 -6.89 11.09 -3.35
CA SER A 105 -7.17 9.73 -2.89
C SER A 105 -5.98 8.79 -3.16
N ALA A 106 -5.37 8.85 -4.34
CA ALA A 106 -4.23 8.03 -4.72
C ALA A 106 -3.00 8.33 -3.85
N GLU A 107 -2.73 9.60 -3.58
CA GLU A 107 -1.69 10.03 -2.63
C GLU A 107 -1.93 9.43 -1.24
N SER A 108 -3.16 9.54 -0.73
CA SER A 108 -3.51 9.03 0.60
C SER A 108 -3.33 7.51 0.71
N GLN A 109 -3.79 6.77 -0.31
CA GLN A 109 -3.61 5.33 -0.38
C GLN A 109 -2.14 4.93 -0.51
N LEU A 110 -1.31 5.73 -1.19
CA LEU A 110 0.13 5.51 -1.27
C LEU A 110 0.80 5.74 0.08
N VAL A 111 0.48 6.82 0.78
CA VAL A 111 1.05 7.12 2.10
C VAL A 111 0.73 6.00 3.09
N TYR A 112 -0.52 5.51 3.10
CA TYR A 112 -0.89 4.32 3.86
C TYR A 112 -0.08 3.08 3.46
N TYR A 113 0.07 2.83 2.16
CA TYR A 113 0.87 1.70 1.65
C TYR A 113 2.34 1.77 2.09
N LEU A 114 2.95 2.95 2.03
CA LEU A 114 4.35 3.18 2.42
C LEU A 114 4.58 2.92 3.92
N LYS A 115 3.63 3.29 4.79
CA LYS A 115 3.74 3.03 6.24
C LYS A 115 3.81 1.55 6.60
N HIS A 116 3.51 0.63 5.68
CA HIS A 116 3.71 -0.79 5.93
C HIS A 116 5.20 -1.13 6.11
N VAL A 117 5.55 -1.84 7.18
CA VAL A 117 6.95 -2.12 7.59
C VAL A 117 7.82 -2.75 6.50
N HIS A 118 7.23 -3.60 5.64
CA HIS A 118 7.95 -4.25 4.54
C HIS A 118 8.08 -3.40 3.28
N VAL A 119 7.51 -2.19 3.28
CA VAL A 119 7.55 -1.24 2.17
C VAL A 119 8.53 -0.11 2.51
N LEU A 120 8.09 0.90 3.26
CA LEU A 120 8.93 1.98 3.79
C LEU A 120 8.94 1.94 5.32
N GLY A 121 7.81 1.62 5.94
CA GLY A 121 7.65 1.57 7.40
C GLY A 121 7.43 2.94 8.04
N SER A 122 7.29 3.99 7.22
CA SER A 122 7.02 5.36 7.63
C SER A 122 6.22 6.10 6.55
N GLU A 123 5.82 7.33 6.86
CA GLU A 123 5.43 8.29 5.83
C GLU A 123 6.68 8.79 5.10
N PRO A 124 6.56 9.16 3.82
CA PRO A 124 7.62 9.88 3.14
C PRO A 124 7.75 11.31 3.69
N ASP A 125 8.95 11.88 3.63
CA ASP A 125 9.16 13.30 3.96
C ASP A 125 8.61 14.22 2.87
N ASP A 126 8.70 13.80 1.61
CA ASP A 126 8.17 14.51 0.47
C ASP A 126 7.53 13.52 -0.51
N ILE A 127 6.42 13.92 -1.12
CA ILE A 127 5.67 13.16 -2.12
C ILE A 127 5.11 14.11 -3.18
N GLU A 128 5.25 13.74 -4.46
CA GLU A 128 4.81 14.56 -5.58
C GLU A 128 4.18 13.67 -6.67
N LEU A 129 3.02 14.09 -7.18
CA LEU A 129 2.43 13.49 -8.36
C LEU A 129 3.29 13.84 -9.58
N VAL A 130 3.76 12.82 -10.28
CA VAL A 130 4.54 12.97 -11.52
C VAL A 130 3.59 13.04 -12.70
N GLU A 131 2.68 12.07 -12.80
CA GLU A 131 1.71 12.02 -13.89
C GLU A 131 0.52 11.09 -13.60
N LYS A 132 -0.55 11.30 -14.37
CA LYS A 132 -1.66 10.36 -14.50
C LYS A 132 -1.49 9.60 -15.81
N TYR A 133 -1.56 8.27 -15.75
CA TYR A 133 -1.39 7.38 -16.89
C TYR A 133 -2.65 6.55 -17.15
N ALA A 134 -3.19 6.65 -18.35
CA ALA A 134 -4.32 5.83 -18.80
C ALA A 134 -3.82 4.52 -19.43
N HIS A 135 -4.20 3.40 -18.83
CA HIS A 135 -3.93 2.04 -19.34
C HIS A 135 -5.21 1.43 -19.91
N LYS A 136 -5.11 0.78 -21.07
CA LYS A 136 -6.24 0.08 -21.70
C LYS A 136 -5.97 -1.42 -21.77
N GLN A 137 -6.96 -2.21 -21.38
CA GLN A 137 -6.96 -3.67 -21.51
C GLN A 137 -8.31 -4.12 -22.08
N GLY A 138 -8.31 -4.48 -23.37
CA GLY A 138 -9.56 -4.70 -24.11
C GLY A 138 -10.41 -3.42 -24.14
N ASP A 139 -11.68 -3.56 -23.79
CA ASP A 139 -12.63 -2.44 -23.70
C ASP A 139 -12.55 -1.66 -22.37
N ASN A 140 -11.74 -2.13 -21.42
CA ASN A 140 -11.59 -1.50 -20.12
C ASN A 140 -10.48 -0.45 -20.14
N ALA A 141 -10.77 0.72 -19.57
CA ALA A 141 -9.82 1.78 -19.33
C ALA A 141 -9.59 1.98 -17.83
N PHE A 142 -8.32 2.07 -17.46
CA PHE A 142 -7.85 2.22 -16.09
C PHE A 142 -6.94 3.43 -15.97
N ASP A 143 -7.12 4.18 -14.89
CA ASP A 143 -6.24 5.26 -14.50
C ASP A 143 -5.22 4.78 -13.46
N TYR A 144 -3.98 5.19 -13.64
CA TYR A 144 -2.90 5.05 -12.69
C TYR A 144 -2.31 6.42 -12.37
N PHE A 145 -1.82 6.58 -11.15
CA PHE A 145 -1.13 7.76 -10.69
C PHE A 145 0.29 7.38 -10.32
N ILE A 146 1.25 8.06 -10.94
CA ILE A 146 2.67 7.87 -10.70
C ILE A 146 3.11 8.96 -9.75
N PHE A 147 3.68 8.57 -8.62
CA PHE A 147 4.27 9.49 -7.66
C PHE A 147 5.77 9.30 -7.59
N LYS A 148 6.48 10.36 -7.24
CA LYS A 148 7.81 10.27 -6.65
C LYS A 148 7.72 10.61 -5.17
N PHE A 149 8.53 9.97 -4.36
CA PHE A 149 8.59 10.22 -2.92
C PHE A 149 10.03 10.08 -2.43
N LYS A 150 10.38 10.69 -1.30
CA LYS A 150 11.68 10.49 -0.66
C LYS A 150 11.58 10.51 0.85
N VAL A 151 12.64 10.05 1.48
CA VAL A 151 12.84 10.10 2.93
C VAL A 151 14.22 10.69 3.22
N ASN A 152 14.33 11.36 4.35
CA ASN A 152 15.56 11.99 4.82
C ASN A 152 16.25 11.09 5.88
N ALA A 153 17.51 11.39 6.17
CA ALA A 153 18.19 10.76 7.29
C ALA A 153 17.42 11.03 8.61
N PRO A 154 17.32 10.05 9.53
CA PRO A 154 18.10 8.82 9.63
C PRO A 154 17.46 7.58 8.96
N HIS A 155 16.50 7.74 8.05
CA HIS A 155 15.83 6.61 7.41
C HIS A 155 16.82 5.76 6.58
N ALA A 156 16.67 4.43 6.59
CA ALA A 156 17.59 3.50 5.92
C ALA A 156 17.61 3.64 4.38
N ASP A 157 16.54 4.19 3.81
CA ASP A 157 16.39 4.45 2.37
C ASP A 157 16.73 5.91 1.99
N ALA A 158 17.30 6.72 2.90
CA ALA A 158 17.57 8.13 2.65
C ALA A 158 18.62 8.39 1.55
N ASP A 159 19.58 7.46 1.38
CA ASP A 159 20.62 7.54 0.35
C ASP A 159 20.09 7.30 -1.07
N LYS A 160 18.88 6.74 -1.21
CA LYS A 160 18.22 6.52 -2.50
C LYS A 160 17.64 7.80 -3.09
N GLY A 161 17.47 8.86 -2.29
CA GLY A 161 16.87 10.11 -2.73
C GLY A 161 15.41 9.92 -3.16
N TRP A 162 15.04 10.48 -4.32
CA TRP A 162 13.71 10.28 -4.88
C TRP A 162 13.54 8.83 -5.36
N MET A 163 12.41 8.23 -5.00
CA MET A 163 11.93 6.91 -5.42
C MET A 163 10.59 7.08 -6.13
N GLN A 164 10.09 6.04 -6.79
CA GLN A 164 8.81 6.09 -7.52
C GLN A 164 7.80 5.07 -7.02
N ALA A 165 6.53 5.41 -7.13
CA ALA A 165 5.42 4.51 -6.85
C ALA A 165 4.29 4.69 -7.85
N VAL A 166 3.52 3.62 -8.04
CA VAL A 166 2.30 3.60 -8.85
C VAL A 166 1.13 3.27 -7.95
N VAL A 167 0.04 3.99 -8.15
CA VAL A 167 -1.24 3.78 -7.47
C VAL A 167 -2.33 3.62 -8.50
N GLY A 168 -3.09 2.53 -8.42
CA GLY A 168 -4.14 2.19 -9.37
C GLY A 168 -4.31 0.67 -9.41
N PRO A 169 -4.98 0.09 -10.42
CA PRO A 169 -5.84 0.80 -11.34
C PRO A 169 -7.05 1.37 -10.62
N PHE A 170 -7.48 2.54 -11.06
CA PHE A 170 -8.82 3.05 -10.85
C PHE A 170 -9.60 2.86 -12.16
N ALA A 171 -10.86 2.42 -12.12
CA ALA A 171 -11.69 2.46 -13.31
C ALA A 171 -11.85 3.91 -13.80
N GLU A 172 -11.91 4.14 -15.12
CA GLU A 172 -11.99 5.49 -15.73
C GLU A 172 -13.12 6.37 -15.13
N LYS A 173 -14.23 5.76 -14.71
CA LYS A 173 -15.37 6.44 -14.08
C LYS A 173 -15.52 6.10 -12.60
N ALA A 174 -14.44 5.66 -11.96
CA ALA A 174 -14.45 5.32 -10.56
C ALA A 174 -14.74 6.57 -9.72
N HIS A 175 -15.40 6.35 -8.60
CA HIS A 175 -15.52 7.33 -7.55
C HIS A 175 -14.12 7.84 -7.12
N PRO A 176 -13.91 9.15 -6.84
CA PRO A 176 -12.60 9.71 -6.45
C PRO A 176 -11.89 8.95 -5.33
N TYR A 177 -12.65 8.51 -4.33
CA TYR A 177 -12.19 7.68 -3.21
C TYR A 177 -12.41 6.16 -3.40
N GLY A 178 -12.45 5.70 -4.65
CA GLY A 178 -12.37 4.28 -4.97
C GLY A 178 -11.06 3.67 -4.47
N ARG A 179 -11.05 2.37 -4.21
CA ARG A 179 -9.85 1.66 -3.77
C ARG A 179 -8.91 1.38 -4.94
N ALA A 180 -7.63 1.68 -4.78
CA ALA A 180 -6.56 1.24 -5.65
C ALA A 180 -6.28 -0.26 -5.42
N LEU A 181 -6.12 -1.00 -6.51
CA LEU A 181 -6.08 -2.47 -6.47
C LEU A 181 -4.69 -3.07 -6.72
N ALA A 182 -3.73 -2.24 -7.11
CA ALA A 182 -2.39 -2.58 -7.56
C ALA A 182 -1.40 -1.45 -7.20
N THR A 183 -1.38 -1.03 -5.94
CA THR A 183 -0.40 -0.06 -5.45
C THR A 183 0.96 -0.73 -5.31
N HIS A 184 2.01 -0.11 -5.86
CA HIS A 184 3.37 -0.62 -5.79
C HIS A 184 4.40 0.50 -5.69
N SER A 185 5.39 0.34 -4.81
CA SER A 185 6.54 1.25 -4.71
C SER A 185 7.80 0.59 -5.25
N PHE A 186 8.52 1.30 -6.10
CA PHE A 186 9.81 0.91 -6.65
C PHE A 186 10.91 1.65 -5.88
N LYS A 187 11.77 0.91 -5.16
CA LYS A 187 12.95 1.48 -4.47
C LYS A 187 14.10 1.76 -5.45
N VAL A 188 13.79 2.44 -6.54
CA VAL A 188 14.68 2.76 -7.67
C VAL A 188 14.58 4.25 -8.00
N SER A 189 15.59 4.82 -8.63
CA SER A 189 15.59 6.23 -9.04
C SER A 189 14.47 6.51 -10.05
N PRO A 190 13.88 7.74 -10.07
CA PRO A 190 12.75 8.06 -10.92
C PRO A 190 13.04 8.06 -12.43
N THR A 191 14.32 7.96 -12.79
CA THR A 191 14.81 7.94 -14.17
C THR A 191 15.09 6.53 -14.68
N GLU A 192 15.01 5.50 -13.84
CA GLU A 192 15.35 4.12 -14.22
C GLU A 192 14.29 3.45 -15.08
N LYS A 193 13.03 3.91 -15.00
CA LYS A 193 11.89 3.37 -15.73
C LYS A 193 10.98 4.51 -16.16
N THR A 194 10.35 4.33 -17.31
CA THR A 194 9.26 5.18 -17.76
C THR A 194 8.00 4.89 -16.96
N SER A 195 7.10 5.87 -16.89
CA SER A 195 5.80 5.73 -16.25
C SER A 195 4.99 4.55 -16.82
N LYS A 196 5.08 4.32 -18.13
CA LYS A 196 4.49 3.16 -18.80
C LYS A 196 5.02 1.84 -18.25
N GLU A 197 6.33 1.69 -18.11
CA GLU A 197 6.94 0.45 -17.60
C GLU A 197 6.54 0.17 -16.15
N HIS A 198 6.41 1.22 -15.33
CA HIS A 198 5.92 1.07 -13.97
C HIS A 198 4.46 0.60 -13.92
N VAL A 199 3.60 1.20 -14.75
CA VAL A 199 2.19 0.81 -14.84
C VAL A 199 2.04 -0.60 -15.39
N GLU A 200 2.77 -0.96 -16.45
CA GLU A 200 2.74 -2.32 -17.01
C GLU A 200 3.22 -3.34 -15.98
N TYR A 201 4.26 -3.03 -15.19
CA TYR A 201 4.70 -3.90 -14.11
C TYR A 201 3.63 -4.05 -13.02
N ALA A 202 3.07 -2.93 -12.52
CA ALA A 202 2.06 -2.96 -11.47
C ALA A 202 0.80 -3.71 -11.93
N HIS A 203 0.35 -3.43 -13.16
CA HIS A 203 -0.79 -4.11 -13.75
C HIS A 203 -0.51 -5.60 -13.96
N ALA A 204 0.65 -6.00 -14.47
CA ALA A 204 0.93 -7.42 -14.71
C ALA A 204 1.20 -8.24 -13.43
N ASN A 205 1.63 -7.64 -12.32
CA ASN A 205 2.09 -8.38 -11.14
C ASN A 205 1.19 -8.24 -9.91
N GLN A 206 0.45 -7.13 -9.78
CA GLN A 206 -0.41 -6.88 -8.62
C GLN A 206 -1.89 -7.08 -8.98
N TYR A 207 -2.30 -6.70 -10.19
CA TYR A 207 -3.69 -6.87 -10.66
C TYR A 207 -4.15 -8.33 -10.86
N PRO A 208 -3.36 -9.28 -11.39
CA PRO A 208 -3.83 -10.66 -11.52
C PRO A 208 -3.95 -11.41 -10.19
N VAL A 209 -3.49 -10.81 -9.08
CA VAL A 209 -3.66 -11.35 -7.71
C VAL A 209 -5.03 -10.97 -7.14
N LEU A 210 -5.86 -10.22 -7.88
CA LEU A 210 -7.22 -9.88 -7.46
C LEU A 210 -8.12 -11.11 -7.36
N THR A 211 -8.85 -11.16 -6.25
CA THR A 211 -9.88 -12.16 -5.98
C THR A 211 -11.04 -12.03 -6.97
N ASP A 212 -11.82 -13.10 -7.15
CA ASP A 212 -12.99 -13.06 -8.03
C ASP A 212 -14.04 -12.03 -7.59
N ILE A 213 -14.06 -11.69 -6.30
CA ILE A 213 -14.90 -10.62 -5.73
C ILE A 213 -14.46 -9.26 -6.26
N GLU A 214 -13.15 -8.99 -6.27
CA GLU A 214 -12.59 -7.72 -6.75
C GLU A 214 -12.77 -7.56 -8.27
N LYS A 215 -12.68 -8.64 -9.03
CA LYS A 215 -13.01 -8.64 -10.48
C LYS A 215 -14.48 -8.30 -10.74
N LYS A 216 -15.39 -8.81 -9.91
CA LYS A 216 -16.83 -8.58 -10.04
C LYS A 216 -17.24 -7.15 -9.69
N ILE A 217 -16.58 -6.53 -8.70
CA ILE A 217 -16.77 -5.11 -8.34
C ILE A 217 -16.40 -4.18 -9.51
N LEU A 218 -15.45 -4.59 -10.34
CA LEU A 218 -14.99 -3.83 -11.51
C LEU A 218 -15.75 -4.16 -12.80
N GLN A 219 -16.79 -5.01 -12.75
CA GLN A 219 -17.55 -5.46 -13.92
C GLN A 219 -16.69 -6.17 -14.99
N LEU A 220 -15.66 -6.92 -14.58
CA LEU A 220 -14.70 -7.57 -15.49
C LEU A 220 -15.02 -9.04 -15.81
N THR A 221 -16.23 -9.47 -15.49
CA THR A 221 -16.76 -10.82 -15.77
C THR A 221 -18.16 -10.72 -16.34
#